data_AF-A0A2D7NC89-F1
#
_entry.id   AF-A0A2D7NC89-F1
#
_cell.length_a   1.000
_cell.length_b   1.000
_cell.length_c   1.000
_cell.angle_alpha   90.00
_cell.angle_beta   90.00
_cell.angle_gamma   90.00
#
_symmetry.space_group_name_H-M   'P 1'
#
loop_
_entity.id
_entity.type
_entity.pdbx_description
1 polymer ?
#
loop_
_entity_poly.entity_id
_entity_poly.type
_entity_poly.pdbx_seq_one_letter_code
_entity_poly.pdbx_strand_id
1 'polypeptide(L)' 'MKVKVFEIVKTGLAPLSKEIEETIQTWLDDNKNIEILTTSQSQHLRENTIFVTIVYNINSQDTNA' A
#
# COMPACT_ATOMS: atom_id res chain seq x y z
N MET A 1 -6.28 -13.80 5.01
CA MET A 1 -5.70 -12.53 5.46
C MET A 1 -4.23 -12.45 5.05
N LYS A 2 -3.88 -11.41 4.30
CA LYS A 2 -2.53 -11.10 3.82
C LYS A 2 -2.14 -9.69 4.25
N VAL A 3 -0.85 -9.43 4.32
CA VAL A 3 -0.28 -8.13 4.72
C VAL A 3 0.73 -7.69 3.68
N LYS A 4 0.62 -6.43 3.21
CA LYS A 4 1.59 -5.77 2.35
C LYS A 4 2.13 -4.54 3.07
N VAL A 5 3.45 -4.40 3.12
CA VAL A 5 4.12 -3.22 3.70
C VAL A 5 4.85 -2.49 2.57
N PHE A 6 4.59 -1.20 2.47
CA PHE A 6 5.28 -0.28 1.56
C PHE A 6 6.26 0.56 2.37
N GLU A 7 7.52 0.56 1.97
CA GLU A 7 8.53 1.50 2.45
C GLU A 7 8.65 2.63 1.44
N ILE A 8 8.32 3.84 1.85
CA ILE A 8 8.31 5.01 0.97
C ILE A 8 9.31 6.02 1.51
N VAL A 9 10.37 6.24 0.73
CA VAL A 9 11.43 7.20 1.05
C VAL A 9 10.91 8.59 0.68
N LYS A 10 10.92 9.51 1.63
CA LYS A 10 10.70 10.94 1.39
C LYS A 10 11.89 11.48 0.60
N THR A 11 11.90 11.24 -0.71
CA THR A 11 12.89 11.86 -1.59
C THR A 11 12.58 13.35 -1.64
N GLY A 12 13.57 14.18 -1.34
CA GLY A 12 13.37 15.63 -1.24
C GLY A 12 12.77 16.18 -2.53
N LEU A 13 11.60 16.82 -2.42
CA LEU A 13 11.00 17.86 -3.28
C LEU A 13 9.58 17.60 -3.86
N ALA A 14 8.92 16.47 -3.58
CA ALA A 14 7.49 16.30 -3.92
C ALA A 14 6.61 16.23 -2.67
N PRO A 15 5.31 16.59 -2.74
CA PRO A 15 4.37 16.27 -1.68
C PRO A 15 4.24 14.75 -1.59
N LEU A 16 4.85 14.20 -0.54
CA LEU A 16 4.84 12.82 -0.08
C LEU A 16 3.52 12.07 -0.30
N SER A 17 2.38 12.77 -0.20
CA SER A 17 1.06 12.18 -0.44
C SER A 17 0.89 11.61 -1.85
N LYS A 18 1.42 12.28 -2.88
CA LYS A 18 1.22 11.87 -4.27
C LYS A 18 1.97 10.58 -4.61
N GLU A 19 3.22 10.47 -4.19
CA GLU A 19 4.04 9.26 -4.38
C GLU A 19 3.42 8.05 -3.64
N ILE A 20 2.88 8.27 -2.43
CA ILE A 20 2.15 7.26 -1.67
C ILE A 20 0.90 6.80 -2.42
N GLU A 21 0.07 7.73 -2.87
CA GLU A 21 -1.16 7.43 -3.60
C GLU A 21 -0.87 6.66 -4.89
N GLU A 22 0.11 7.10 -5.69
CA GLU A 22 0.50 6.43 -6.94
C GLU A 22 1.04 5.02 -6.69
N THR A 23 1.88 4.84 -5.67
CA THR A 23 2.45 3.53 -5.33
C THR A 23 1.37 2.53 -4.90
N ILE A 24 0.45 2.97 -4.03
CA ILE A 24 -0.64 2.13 -3.56
C ILE A 24 -1.62 1.86 -4.70
N GLN A 25 -1.97 2.87 -5.51
CA GLN A 25 -2.90 2.71 -6.63
C GLN A 25 -2.36 1.76 -7.69
N THR A 26 -1.08 1.88 -8.05
CA THR A 26 -0.42 0.95 -8.98
C THR A 26 -0.51 -0.49 -8.47
N TRP A 27 -0.27 -0.70 -7.18
CA TRP A 27 -0.41 -2.03 -6.59
C TRP A 27 -1.86 -2.54 -6.57
N LEU A 28 -2.85 -1.68 -6.34
CA LEU A 28 -4.27 -2.05 -6.39
C LEU A 28 -4.71 -2.42 -7.82
N ASP A 29 -4.24 -1.68 -8.81
CA ASP A 29 -4.56 -1.93 -10.23
C ASP A 29 -4.02 -3.30 -10.70
N ASP A 30 -2.86 -3.70 -10.19
CA ASP A 30 -2.25 -5.03 -10.41
C ASP A 30 -2.97 -6.15 -9.63
N ASN A 31 -3.72 -5.81 -8.57
CA ASN A 31 -4.34 -6.76 -7.64
C ASN A 31 -5.86 -6.51 -7.53
N LYS A 32 -6.57 -6.60 -8.66
CA LYS A 32 -8.00 -6.27 -8.78
C LYS A 32 -8.95 -7.04 -7.85
N ASN A 33 -8.51 -8.19 -7.34
CA ASN A 33 -9.34 -9.09 -6.54
C ASN A 33 -8.99 -9.03 -5.06
N ILE A 34 -8.70 -7.85 -4.52
CA ILE A 34 -8.43 -7.68 -3.09
C ILE A 34 -9.49 -6.83 -2.39
N GLU A 35 -9.80 -7.22 -1.16
CA GLU A 35 -10.62 -6.44 -0.23
C GLU A 35 -9.69 -5.88 0.85
N ILE A 36 -9.59 -4.56 0.95
CA ILE A 36 -8.82 -3.89 1.99
C ILE A 36 -9.59 -3.97 3.32
N LEU A 37 -8.98 -4.57 4.33
CA LEU A 37 -9.56 -4.67 5.68
C LEU A 37 -9.14 -3.49 6.55
N THR A 38 -7.86 -3.11 6.49
CA THR A 38 -7.34 -1.96 7.24
C THR A 38 -6.05 -1.44 6.60
N THR A 39 -5.81 -0.14 6.77
CA THR A 39 -4.57 0.53 6.41
C THR A 39 -4.00 1.22 7.65
N SER A 40 -2.69 1.17 7.82
CA SER A 40 -2.00 1.92 8.86
C SER A 40 -0.73 2.55 8.32
N GLN A 41 -0.42 3.73 8.84
CA GLN A 41 0.80 4.45 8.52
C GLN A 41 1.64 4.57 9.79
N SER A 42 2.93 4.28 9.67
CA SER A 42 3.89 4.56 10.73
C SER A 42 5.10 5.31 10.18
N GLN A 43 5.56 6.29 10.94
CA GLN A 43 6.82 6.97 10.69
C GLN A 43 7.81 6.45 11.73
N HIS A 44 8.92 5.88 11.29
CA HIS A 44 10.03 5.57 12.20
C HIS A 44 10.90 6.80 12.42
N LEU A 45 11.60 6.84 13.56
CA LEU A 45 12.45 7.95 14.01
C LEU A 45 13.63 8.28 13.07
N ARG A 46 13.83 7.52 11.97
CA ARG A 46 14.75 7.87 10.89
C ARG A 46 14.02 8.80 9.90
N GLU A 47 14.58 9.99 9.68
CA GLU A 47 13.84 11.21 9.33
C GLU A 47 12.99 11.16 8.04
N ASN A 48 13.25 10.24 7.11
CA ASN A 48 12.74 10.34 5.74
C ASN A 48 12.08 9.07 5.20
N THR A 49 11.46 8.25 6.05
CA THR A 49 10.74 7.05 5.57
C THR A 49 9.37 6.93 6.21
N ILE A 50 8.37 6.56 5.40
CA ILE A 50 7.03 6.19 5.86
C ILE A 50 6.77 4.73 5.51
N PHE A 51 6.23 4.00 6.48
CA PHE A 51 5.73 2.65 6.27
C PHE A 51 4.21 2.68 6.19
N VAL A 52 3.67 2.22 5.06
CA VAL A 52 2.24 1.98 4.90
C VAL A 52 1.98 0.49 4.94
N THR A 53 1.17 0.04 5.88
CA THR A 53 0.77 -1.35 6.02
C THR A 53 -0.67 -1.50 5.56
N ILE A 54 -0.91 -2.40 4.62
CA ILE A 54 -2.23 -2.76 4.12
C ILE A 54 -2.51 -4.20 4.50
N VAL A 55 -3.58 -4.43 5.27
CA VAL A 55 -4.11 -5.76 5.57
C VAL A 55 -5.31 -6.00 4.67
N TYR A 56 -5.29 -7.11 3.94
CA TYR A 56 -6.29 -7.39 2.92
C TYR A 56 -6.66 -8.87 2.84
N ASN A 57 -7.82 -9.15 2.26
CA ASN A 57 -8.20 -10.48 1.78
C ASN A 57 -8.13 -10.50 0.25
N ILE A 58 -7.95 -11.70 -0.30
CA ILE A 58 -8.16 -11.91 -1.72
C ILE A 58 -9.59 -12.39 -1.87
N ASN A 59 -10.39 -11.63 -2.60
CA ASN A 59 -11.70 -12.07 -3.04
C ASN A 59 -11.47 -13.21 -4.02
N SER A 60 -11.86 -14.42 -3.66
CA SER A 60 -11.91 -15.54 -4.58
C SER A 60 -13.06 -15.34 -5.56
N GLN A 61 -12.96 -14.35 -6.43
CA GLN A 61 -13.71 -14.30 -7.69
C GLN A 61 -12.75 -14.63 -8.81
N ASP A 62 -12.32 -15.89 -8.83
CA ASP A 62 -11.92 -16.63 -10.04
C ASP A 62 -11.58 -18.06 -9.62
N THR A 63 -12.61 -18.89 -9.49
CA THR A 63 -12.44 -20.35 -9.50
C THR A 63 -13.50 -20.98 -10.39
N ASN A 64 -13.91 -20.31 -11.48
CA ASN A 64 -14.71 -20.90 -12.56
C ASN A 64 -14.59 -20.04 -13.85
N ALA A 65 -13.61 -20.36 -14.70
CA ALA A 65 -13.66 -20.11 -16.14
C ALA A 65 -12.85 -21.21 -16.84
#